data_AF-A0A356MMH0-F1
#
_entry.id   AF-A0A356MMH0-F1
#
_cell.length_a   1.000
_cell.length_b   1.000
_cell.length_c   1.000
_cell.angle_alpha   90.00
_cell.angle_beta   90.00
_cell.angle_gamma   90.00
#
_symmetry.space_group_name_H-M   'P 1'
#
loop_
_entity.id
_entity.type
_entity.pdbx_description
1 polymer ?
#
loop_
_entity_poly.entity_id
_entity_poly.type
_entity_poly.pdbx_seq_one_letter_code
_entity_poly.pdbx_strand_id
1 'polypeptide(L)'
;MQRIILLFIFSSRLVFTAFSQAPTFYADVAPIIYQNCTECHRTGEIGPMPFTTYEEVSEYSSFISYVTSTKYMPPWTPDPEYSALRGERYLTEAEIQLLADWHEAGAPEGDPADSPGLPDFPEGSQVGVPDLVISMPSAYAHGGDMEEQYQVYVLETGVDDETEISAVEIRPANGAIAHHALIGYTESASSISQAEALDAETPEEGYESFGDYGVPVDDFLFGGWAPGVEPTVFPSTIGKKISPNGRFLLQMHYGPTPVEESDLTSFNLFFADVPLQREVELEMMTPANLSDLFFIQPNEIKTFHGTIDIEEDISLLSVMPHCHLLGKAWEVYAVSSDYIDTIPLISIPDWDFNWQGIYDFPSLKHIPAGYTIHAICTYDNTANNPDNPNDPPQLTEWGDLTGDEMYVLFFQFVEYMEGDENITLSTADEDTRIVYQSDVLFPAWPNPLPAGKEVTVGWHLHEPTEMRLELFDVRGRLVDIWLPMQSFPRGHHQQSFALEALHSGTYFYRLTTAGGLVRSHTIQVID
;
A
#
# COMPACT_ATOMS: atom_id res chain seq x y z
N MET A 1 -20.60 -71.42 -51.20
CA MET A 1 -20.71 -69.95 -51.08
C MET A 1 -21.17 -69.62 -49.68
N GLN A 2 -20.24 -69.27 -48.77
CA GLN A 2 -20.54 -68.78 -47.42
C GLN A 2 -20.66 -67.25 -47.48
N ARG A 3 -21.75 -66.69 -46.93
CA ARG A 3 -21.96 -65.25 -46.76
C ARG A 3 -21.46 -64.85 -45.38
N ILE A 4 -20.48 -63.94 -45.35
CA ILE A 4 -19.97 -63.29 -44.13
C ILE A 4 -20.78 -62.00 -43.94
N ILE A 5 -21.38 -61.83 -42.77
CA ILE A 5 -22.04 -60.60 -42.33
C ILE A 5 -21.05 -59.88 -41.40
N LEU A 6 -20.57 -58.70 -41.80
CA LEU A 6 -19.82 -57.79 -40.92
C LEU A 6 -20.82 -56.95 -40.11
N LEU A 7 -20.76 -57.04 -38.79
CA LEU A 7 -21.36 -56.05 -37.88
C LEU A 7 -20.38 -54.89 -37.70
N PHE A 8 -20.82 -53.68 -38.04
CA PHE A 8 -20.17 -52.44 -37.64
C PHE A 8 -20.64 -52.04 -36.23
N ILE A 9 -19.72 -52.00 -35.27
CA ILE A 9 -19.96 -51.46 -33.93
C ILE A 9 -19.66 -49.95 -34.01
N PHE A 10 -20.69 -49.13 -33.85
CA PHE A 10 -20.58 -47.67 -33.77
C PHE A 10 -20.17 -47.31 -32.33
N SER A 11 -18.92 -46.94 -32.11
CA SER A 11 -18.47 -46.39 -30.82
C SER A 11 -18.90 -44.91 -30.73
N SER A 12 -19.97 -44.64 -29.99
CA SER A 12 -20.32 -43.30 -29.53
C SER A 12 -19.22 -42.78 -28.60
N ARG A 13 -18.46 -41.76 -29.04
CA ARG A 13 -17.60 -40.99 -28.13
C ARG A 13 -18.48 -39.95 -27.44
N LEU A 14 -18.83 -40.18 -26.18
CA LEU A 14 -19.29 -39.10 -25.31
C LEU A 14 -18.09 -38.16 -25.10
N VAL A 15 -18.18 -36.96 -25.64
CA VAL A 15 -17.31 -35.85 -25.25
C VAL A 15 -17.91 -35.32 -23.95
N PHE A 16 -17.27 -35.63 -22.82
CA PHE A 16 -17.54 -34.91 -21.57
C PHE A 16 -16.87 -33.54 -21.71
N THR A 17 -17.67 -32.50 -21.95
CA THR A 17 -17.25 -31.14 -21.66
C THR A 17 -17.15 -31.01 -20.15
N ALA A 18 -15.93 -31.09 -19.61
CA ALA A 18 -15.66 -30.65 -18.26
C ALA A 18 -15.93 -29.15 -18.22
N PHE A 19 -17.02 -28.74 -17.56
CA PHE A 19 -17.19 -27.35 -17.18
C PHE A 19 -16.20 -27.11 -16.05
N SER A 20 -15.18 -26.27 -16.31
CA SER A 20 -14.52 -25.57 -15.20
C SER A 20 -15.61 -24.85 -14.43
N GLN A 21 -15.66 -25.02 -13.11
CA GLN A 21 -16.57 -24.22 -12.30
C GLN A 21 -16.13 -22.76 -12.48
N ALA A 22 -17.06 -21.90 -12.88
CA ALA A 22 -16.75 -20.48 -13.00
C ALA A 22 -16.37 -19.94 -11.61
N PRO A 23 -15.38 -19.04 -11.51
CA PRO A 23 -15.08 -18.39 -10.25
C PRO A 23 -16.32 -17.66 -9.73
N THR A 24 -16.46 -17.56 -8.42
CA THR A 24 -17.62 -17.00 -7.73
C THR A 24 -17.21 -15.86 -6.80
N PHE A 25 -18.17 -14.99 -6.48
CA PHE A 25 -17.87 -13.85 -5.63
C PHE A 25 -17.33 -14.27 -4.26
N TYR A 26 -18.09 -15.05 -3.50
CA TYR A 26 -17.70 -15.34 -2.11
C TYR A 26 -16.41 -16.14 -1.99
N ALA A 27 -16.19 -17.14 -2.83
CA ALA A 27 -15.02 -18.00 -2.72
C ALA A 27 -13.75 -17.38 -3.33
N ASP A 28 -13.88 -16.65 -4.45
CA ASP A 28 -12.74 -16.32 -5.31
C ASP A 28 -12.47 -14.80 -5.41
N VAL A 29 -13.52 -13.97 -5.52
CA VAL A 29 -13.37 -12.51 -5.77
C VAL A 29 -13.41 -11.68 -4.51
N ALA A 30 -14.23 -12.03 -3.53
CA ALA A 30 -14.36 -11.31 -2.28
C ALA A 30 -13.02 -11.15 -1.53
N PRO A 31 -12.13 -12.17 -1.44
CA PRO A 31 -10.81 -11.99 -0.84
C PRO A 31 -10.00 -10.88 -1.52
N ILE A 32 -9.95 -10.86 -2.85
CA ILE A 32 -9.22 -9.87 -3.64
C ILE A 32 -9.78 -8.46 -3.41
N ILE A 33 -11.11 -8.31 -3.52
CA ILE A 33 -11.79 -7.02 -3.40
C ILE A 33 -11.65 -6.47 -1.97
N TYR A 34 -11.86 -7.32 -0.97
CA TYR A 34 -11.80 -6.91 0.44
C TYR A 34 -10.39 -6.52 0.87
N GLN A 35 -9.37 -7.18 0.32
CA GLN A 35 -7.98 -6.88 0.61
C GLN A 35 -7.47 -5.63 -0.11
N ASN A 36 -7.80 -5.46 -1.40
CA ASN A 36 -7.15 -4.47 -2.26
C ASN A 36 -8.01 -3.25 -2.58
N CYS A 37 -9.33 -3.33 -2.43
CA CYS A 37 -10.24 -2.28 -2.90
C CYS A 37 -11.11 -1.71 -1.78
N THR A 38 -11.64 -2.55 -0.89
CA THR A 38 -12.68 -2.16 0.07
C THR A 38 -12.23 -1.14 1.12
N GLU A 39 -10.93 -1.04 1.40
CA GLU A 39 -10.41 -0.01 2.30
C GLU A 39 -10.77 1.40 1.82
N CYS A 40 -10.56 1.68 0.53
CA CYS A 40 -10.91 2.95 -0.09
C CYS A 40 -12.37 2.94 -0.57
N HIS A 41 -12.86 1.80 -1.05
CA HIS A 41 -14.22 1.62 -1.56
C HIS A 41 -15.18 1.15 -0.47
N ARG A 42 -15.36 1.98 0.56
CA ARG A 42 -16.43 1.82 1.56
C ARG A 42 -17.00 3.18 1.92
N THR A 43 -18.24 3.19 2.42
CA THR A 43 -18.91 4.45 2.78
C THR A 43 -18.08 5.28 3.76
N GLY A 44 -17.86 6.54 3.43
CA GLY A 44 -17.08 7.49 4.23
C GLY A 44 -15.62 7.63 3.81
N GLU A 45 -15.13 6.80 2.89
CA GLU A 45 -13.78 6.84 2.35
C GLU A 45 -13.76 7.42 0.92
N ILE A 46 -12.56 7.58 0.34
CA ILE A 46 -12.37 8.28 -0.94
C ILE A 46 -13.02 7.58 -2.15
N GLY A 47 -13.25 6.27 -2.08
CA GLY A 47 -13.81 5.50 -3.18
C GLY A 47 -15.23 5.95 -3.51
N PRO A 48 -15.53 6.30 -4.78
CA PRO A 48 -16.81 6.91 -5.15
C PRO A 48 -18.00 5.95 -5.06
N MET A 49 -17.73 4.64 -4.98
CA MET A 49 -18.72 3.59 -4.79
C MET A 49 -18.22 2.58 -3.74
N PRO A 50 -19.11 2.03 -2.89
CA PRO A 50 -18.74 1.00 -1.93
C PRO A 50 -18.55 -0.36 -2.62
N PHE A 51 -17.65 -1.18 -2.09
CA PHE A 51 -17.37 -2.58 -2.45
C PHE A 51 -17.36 -3.46 -1.20
N THR A 52 -18.47 -3.44 -0.46
CA THR A 52 -18.65 -4.17 0.81
C THR A 52 -19.57 -5.38 0.66
N THR A 53 -20.41 -5.41 -0.37
CA THR A 53 -21.38 -6.48 -0.65
C THR A 53 -21.25 -7.04 -2.07
N TYR A 54 -21.82 -8.24 -2.31
CA TYR A 54 -21.85 -8.82 -3.65
C TYR A 54 -22.60 -7.94 -4.65
N GLU A 55 -23.76 -7.39 -4.26
CA GLU A 55 -24.58 -6.55 -5.13
C GLU A 55 -23.81 -5.33 -5.61
N GLU A 56 -23.08 -4.69 -4.69
CA GLU A 56 -22.20 -3.56 -5.00
C GLU A 56 -21.10 -3.96 -5.98
N VAL A 57 -20.34 -5.02 -5.70
CA VAL A 57 -19.20 -5.41 -6.54
C VAL A 57 -19.65 -5.91 -7.92
N SER A 58 -20.72 -6.70 -7.98
CA SER A 58 -21.23 -7.27 -9.24
C SER A 58 -21.78 -6.20 -10.19
N GLU A 59 -22.40 -5.13 -9.67
CA GLU A 59 -22.86 -3.97 -10.45
C GLU A 59 -21.70 -3.31 -11.22
N TYR A 60 -20.51 -3.27 -10.61
CA TYR A 60 -19.31 -2.68 -11.19
C TYR A 60 -18.34 -3.70 -11.81
N SER A 61 -18.71 -4.98 -11.93
CA SER A 61 -17.80 -6.06 -12.40
C SER A 61 -17.08 -5.76 -13.72
N SER A 62 -17.78 -5.15 -14.68
CA SER A 62 -17.21 -4.73 -15.97
C SER A 62 -16.14 -3.64 -15.82
N PHE A 63 -16.39 -2.68 -14.93
CA PHE A 63 -15.45 -1.59 -14.65
C PHE A 63 -14.26 -2.09 -13.84
N ILE A 64 -14.48 -2.91 -12.81
CA ILE A 64 -13.45 -3.57 -12.03
C ILE A 64 -12.52 -4.38 -12.94
N SER A 65 -13.07 -5.20 -13.83
CA SER A 65 -12.28 -5.96 -14.81
C SER A 65 -11.43 -5.04 -15.71
N TYR A 66 -12.00 -3.92 -16.18
CA TYR A 66 -11.26 -2.96 -16.99
C TYR A 66 -10.10 -2.30 -16.23
N VAL A 67 -10.36 -1.68 -15.08
CA VAL A 67 -9.34 -0.90 -14.34
C VAL A 67 -8.22 -1.77 -13.78
N THR A 68 -8.52 -3.02 -13.41
CA THR A 68 -7.50 -3.98 -12.98
C THR A 68 -6.68 -4.50 -14.16
N SER A 69 -7.30 -4.75 -15.32
CA SER A 69 -6.56 -5.18 -16.52
C SER A 69 -5.59 -4.12 -17.06
N THR A 70 -5.88 -2.84 -16.85
CA THR A 70 -5.00 -1.73 -17.21
C THR A 70 -4.03 -1.35 -16.09
N LYS A 71 -4.05 -2.05 -14.95
CA LYS A 71 -3.28 -1.74 -13.74
C LYS A 71 -3.49 -0.31 -13.23
N TYR A 72 -4.66 0.26 -13.51
CA TYR A 72 -5.05 1.56 -12.97
C TYR A 72 -5.46 1.45 -11.50
N MET A 73 -6.01 0.28 -11.12
CA MET A 73 -6.37 -0.05 -9.75
C MET A 73 -5.89 -1.46 -9.41
N PRO A 74 -5.57 -1.74 -8.13
CA PRO A 74 -5.31 -0.76 -7.06
C PRO A 74 -4.10 0.14 -7.38
N PRO A 75 -4.04 1.35 -6.82
CA PRO A 75 -2.98 2.30 -7.10
C PRO A 75 -1.72 1.92 -6.30
N TRP A 76 -0.78 1.27 -6.99
CA TRP A 76 0.56 0.96 -6.48
C TRP A 76 1.56 1.00 -7.63
N THR A 77 2.39 2.05 -7.61
CA THR A 77 3.38 2.33 -8.64
C THR A 77 4.78 1.77 -8.35
N PRO A 78 5.19 1.47 -7.09
CA PRO A 78 6.46 0.78 -6.86
C PRO A 78 6.51 -0.63 -7.45
N ASP A 79 7.66 -1.02 -7.98
CA ASP A 79 7.94 -2.35 -8.50
C ASP A 79 8.16 -3.35 -7.33
N PRO A 80 7.23 -4.29 -7.08
CA PRO A 80 7.35 -5.24 -5.97
C PRO A 80 8.50 -6.24 -6.15
N GLU A 81 9.02 -6.40 -7.37
CA GLU A 81 10.16 -7.29 -7.64
C GLU A 81 11.52 -6.60 -7.36
N TYR A 82 11.53 -5.27 -7.15
CA TYR A 82 12.76 -4.50 -6.89
C TYR A 82 13.12 -4.45 -5.40
N SER A 83 12.15 -4.07 -4.57
CA SER A 83 12.26 -4.08 -3.10
C SER A 83 10.88 -4.28 -2.49
N ALA A 84 10.82 -5.09 -1.44
CA ALA A 84 9.61 -5.23 -0.63
C ALA A 84 9.38 -3.95 0.19
N LEU A 85 8.14 -3.48 0.18
CA LEU A 85 7.66 -2.32 0.91
C LEU A 85 6.41 -2.69 1.74
N ARG A 86 6.20 -1.99 2.84
CA ARG A 86 5.04 -2.21 3.69
C ARG A 86 3.78 -1.69 2.99
N GLY A 87 2.70 -2.46 3.09
CA GLY A 87 1.38 -2.05 2.59
C GLY A 87 1.28 -2.05 1.06
N GLU A 88 2.03 -2.94 0.40
CA GLU A 88 1.93 -3.21 -1.03
C GLU A 88 0.48 -3.52 -1.46
N ARG A 89 -0.01 -2.80 -2.46
CA ARG A 89 -1.38 -2.89 -2.97
C ARG A 89 -1.36 -3.13 -4.46
N TYR A 90 -0.92 -4.31 -4.89
CA TYR A 90 -0.95 -4.70 -6.30
C TYR A 90 -1.74 -5.99 -6.49
N LEU A 91 -2.19 -6.22 -7.72
CA LEU A 91 -2.80 -7.49 -8.10
C LEU A 91 -1.79 -8.30 -8.92
N THR A 92 -1.67 -9.57 -8.57
CA THR A 92 -0.96 -10.53 -9.40
C THR A 92 -1.70 -10.75 -10.72
N GLU A 93 -0.98 -11.19 -11.76
CA GLU A 93 -1.60 -11.54 -13.04
C GLU A 93 -2.69 -12.62 -12.91
N ALA A 94 -2.56 -13.50 -11.91
CA ALA A 94 -3.57 -14.51 -11.59
C ALA A 94 -4.86 -13.90 -11.03
N GLU A 95 -4.74 -12.93 -10.11
CA GLU A 95 -5.90 -12.21 -9.55
C GLU A 95 -6.59 -11.34 -10.59
N ILE A 96 -5.83 -10.64 -11.44
CA ILE A 96 -6.38 -9.86 -12.56
C ILE A 96 -7.18 -10.79 -13.49
N GLN A 97 -6.62 -11.95 -13.84
CA GLN A 97 -7.33 -12.93 -14.67
C GLN A 97 -8.57 -13.49 -13.98
N LEU A 98 -8.52 -13.72 -12.66
CA LEU A 98 -9.66 -14.22 -11.89
C LEU A 98 -10.83 -13.23 -11.90
N LEU A 99 -10.56 -11.94 -11.73
CA LEU A 99 -11.57 -10.88 -11.82
C LEU A 99 -12.17 -10.79 -13.23
N ALA A 100 -11.34 -10.93 -14.27
CA ALA A 100 -11.79 -10.97 -15.66
C ALA A 100 -12.68 -12.19 -15.94
N ASP A 101 -12.25 -13.39 -15.54
CA ASP A 101 -12.98 -14.64 -15.72
C ASP A 101 -14.33 -14.62 -14.98
N TRP A 102 -14.36 -14.04 -13.78
CA TRP A 102 -15.60 -13.85 -13.02
C TRP A 102 -16.58 -12.92 -13.73
N HIS A 103 -16.09 -11.79 -14.25
CA HIS A 103 -16.91 -10.89 -15.04
C HIS A 103 -17.46 -11.57 -16.31
N GLU A 104 -16.60 -12.27 -17.08
CA GLU A 104 -16.99 -12.99 -18.30
C GLU A 104 -18.02 -14.10 -18.04
N ALA A 105 -17.96 -14.73 -16.87
CA ALA A 105 -18.94 -15.72 -16.43
C ALA A 105 -20.29 -15.12 -16.00
N GLY A 106 -20.44 -13.80 -16.03
CA GLY A 106 -21.65 -13.09 -15.61
C GLY A 106 -21.70 -12.79 -14.11
N ALA A 107 -20.54 -12.68 -13.46
CA ALA A 107 -20.36 -12.33 -12.06
C ALA A 107 -21.16 -13.21 -11.08
N PRO A 108 -21.04 -14.56 -11.12
CA PRO A 108 -21.83 -15.43 -10.24
C PRO A 108 -21.49 -15.21 -8.75
N GLU A 109 -22.52 -15.19 -7.90
CA GLU A 109 -22.39 -14.90 -6.45
C GLU A 109 -21.66 -16.01 -5.67
N GLY A 110 -21.99 -17.29 -5.89
CA GLY A 110 -21.45 -18.41 -5.11
C GLY A 110 -22.25 -18.72 -3.84
N ASP A 111 -21.67 -19.51 -2.94
CA ASP A 111 -22.27 -19.85 -1.64
C ASP A 111 -21.83 -18.82 -0.58
N PRO A 112 -22.75 -18.11 0.09
CA PRO A 112 -22.40 -17.20 1.19
C PRO A 112 -21.59 -17.84 2.31
N ALA A 113 -21.63 -19.17 2.49
CA ALA A 113 -20.83 -19.88 3.47
C ALA A 113 -19.33 -19.88 3.16
N ASP A 114 -18.95 -19.63 1.90
CA ASP A 114 -17.54 -19.52 1.47
C ASP A 114 -17.00 -18.08 1.60
N SER A 115 -17.83 -17.13 2.06
CA SER A 115 -17.41 -15.74 2.21
C SER A 115 -16.25 -15.60 3.22
N PRO A 116 -15.19 -14.84 2.89
CA PRO A 116 -14.15 -14.50 3.86
C PRO A 116 -14.69 -13.63 5.01
N GLY A 117 -15.88 -13.03 4.85
CA GLY A 117 -16.37 -11.99 5.73
C GLY A 117 -15.75 -10.63 5.39
N LEU A 118 -16.51 -9.56 5.62
CA LEU A 118 -16.00 -8.21 5.45
C LEU A 118 -14.91 -7.94 6.50
N PRO A 119 -13.80 -7.27 6.14
CA PRO A 119 -12.79 -6.87 7.12
C PRO A 119 -13.38 -5.97 8.21
N ASP A 120 -12.86 -6.09 9.41
CA ASP A 120 -13.18 -5.16 10.49
C ASP A 120 -12.43 -3.85 10.24
N PHE A 121 -13.18 -2.80 9.88
CA PHE A 121 -12.66 -1.45 9.82
C PHE A 121 -12.93 -0.76 11.16
N PRO A 122 -11.89 -0.31 11.90
CA PRO A 122 -12.09 0.34 13.18
C PRO A 122 -12.92 1.62 13.00
N GLU A 123 -13.94 1.80 13.84
CA GLU A 123 -14.61 3.10 13.96
C GLU A 123 -13.67 4.06 14.69
N GLY A 124 -13.38 5.21 14.07
CA GLY A 124 -12.39 6.14 14.59
C GLY A 124 -10.98 5.76 14.14
N SER A 125 -10.01 5.83 15.05
CA SER A 125 -8.58 5.64 14.76
C SER A 125 -8.24 4.23 14.29
N GLN A 126 -7.35 4.13 13.30
CA GLN A 126 -6.77 2.86 12.87
C GLN A 126 -5.68 2.31 13.82
N VAL A 127 -5.09 3.17 14.66
CA VAL A 127 -4.00 2.81 15.58
C VAL A 127 -4.54 2.40 16.95
N GLY A 128 -5.56 3.09 17.47
CA GLY A 128 -6.12 2.80 18.79
C GLY A 128 -6.77 4.01 19.44
N VAL A 129 -6.78 4.07 20.78
CA VAL A 129 -7.25 5.28 21.47
C VAL A 129 -6.10 6.29 21.50
N PRO A 130 -6.23 7.49 20.90
CA PRO A 130 -5.18 8.48 20.93
C PRO A 130 -5.02 9.10 22.32
N ASP A 131 -3.79 9.42 22.69
CA ASP A 131 -3.48 10.15 23.93
C ASP A 131 -3.78 11.64 23.78
N LEU A 132 -3.58 12.17 22.57
CA LEU A 132 -3.84 13.56 22.23
C LEU A 132 -4.40 13.67 20.81
N VAL A 133 -5.43 14.51 20.66
CA VAL A 133 -6.02 14.85 19.36
C VAL A 133 -5.84 16.35 19.14
N ILE A 134 -5.21 16.71 18.02
CA ILE A 134 -5.03 18.10 17.59
C ILE A 134 -5.91 18.31 16.35
N SER A 135 -6.68 19.39 16.33
CA SER A 135 -7.63 19.68 15.26
C SER A 135 -7.34 21.05 14.66
N MET A 136 -7.67 21.20 13.38
CA MET A 136 -7.83 22.54 12.79
C MET A 136 -8.78 23.38 13.67
N PRO A 137 -8.51 24.69 13.82
CA PRO A 137 -9.28 25.56 14.70
C PRO A 137 -10.70 25.83 14.17
N SER A 138 -10.88 25.80 12.85
CA SER A 138 -12.15 25.98 12.16
C SER A 138 -12.15 25.20 10.85
N ALA A 139 -13.35 24.94 10.32
CA ALA A 139 -13.48 24.25 9.05
C ALA A 139 -12.99 25.16 7.91
N TYR A 140 -12.19 24.61 7.01
CA TYR A 140 -11.80 25.26 5.77
C TYR A 140 -12.93 25.15 4.75
N ALA A 141 -13.13 26.20 3.95
CA ALA A 141 -14.08 26.21 2.84
C ALA A 141 -13.30 26.17 1.52
N HIS A 142 -13.37 25.04 0.81
CA HIS A 142 -12.72 24.84 -0.47
C HIS A 142 -13.66 25.29 -1.62
N GLY A 143 -13.16 26.15 -2.51
CA GLY A 143 -13.95 27.08 -3.32
C GLY A 143 -14.84 26.52 -4.43
N GLY A 144 -14.79 25.23 -4.76
CA GLY A 144 -15.62 24.66 -5.83
C GLY A 144 -15.34 25.22 -7.23
N ASP A 145 -14.17 25.80 -7.44
CA ASP A 145 -13.72 26.49 -8.66
C ASP A 145 -12.89 25.60 -9.59
N MET A 146 -12.76 24.31 -9.28
CA MET A 146 -11.91 23.34 -9.96
C MET A 146 -10.41 23.64 -9.85
N GLU A 147 -9.98 24.45 -8.87
CA GLU A 147 -8.57 24.71 -8.58
C GLU A 147 -8.10 23.85 -7.39
N GLU A 148 -6.82 23.46 -7.39
CA GLU A 148 -6.16 22.87 -6.23
C GLU A 148 -5.87 23.96 -5.19
N GLN A 149 -5.90 23.62 -3.90
CA GLN A 149 -5.59 24.56 -2.83
C GLN A 149 -4.69 23.91 -1.77
N TYR A 150 -3.67 24.65 -1.35
CA TYR A 150 -2.77 24.24 -0.27
C TYR A 150 -2.95 25.18 0.92
N GLN A 151 -3.17 24.64 2.11
CA GLN A 151 -3.33 25.43 3.33
C GLN A 151 -2.49 24.89 4.46
N VAL A 152 -1.74 25.79 5.09
CA VAL A 152 -0.91 25.49 6.26
C VAL A 152 -1.57 26.06 7.51
N TYR A 153 -1.81 25.18 8.49
CA TYR A 153 -2.31 25.55 9.82
C TYR A 153 -1.20 25.47 10.85
N VAL A 154 -1.03 26.53 11.64
CA VAL A 154 -0.05 26.60 12.73
C VAL A 154 -0.73 26.17 14.04
N LEU A 155 -0.35 25.02 14.57
CA LEU A 155 -1.06 24.37 15.67
C LEU A 155 -0.13 24.17 16.87
N GLU A 156 -0.63 24.47 18.07
CA GLU A 156 0.13 24.26 19.31
C GLU A 156 0.17 22.77 19.68
N THR A 157 1.26 22.32 20.31
CA THR A 157 1.43 20.92 20.73
C THR A 157 0.49 20.52 21.87
N GLY A 158 0.07 21.46 22.71
CA GLY A 158 -0.85 21.20 23.83
C GLY A 158 -0.28 20.34 24.96
N VAL A 159 1.04 20.08 24.98
CA VAL A 159 1.73 19.33 26.04
C VAL A 159 2.39 20.26 27.05
N ASP A 160 2.50 19.83 28.32
CA ASP A 160 3.13 20.61 29.40
C ASP A 160 4.61 20.26 29.60
N ASP A 161 5.05 19.09 29.15
CA ASP A 161 6.42 18.57 29.22
C ASP A 161 6.84 17.98 27.86
N GLU A 162 8.15 17.79 27.65
CA GLU A 162 8.66 17.02 26.49
C GLU A 162 7.97 15.64 26.46
N THR A 163 7.38 15.32 25.32
CA THR A 163 6.55 14.13 25.13
C THR A 163 7.06 13.33 23.95
N GLU A 164 7.20 12.02 24.17
CA GLU A 164 7.68 11.06 23.19
C GLU A 164 6.51 10.44 22.43
N ILE A 165 6.58 10.43 21.10
CA ILE A 165 5.52 10.04 20.18
C ILE A 165 5.90 8.74 19.47
N SER A 166 5.02 7.74 19.52
CA SER A 166 5.19 6.43 18.88
C SER A 166 4.33 6.24 17.63
N ALA A 167 3.29 7.05 17.43
CA ALA A 167 2.52 7.05 16.19
C ALA A 167 1.83 8.39 15.93
N VAL A 168 1.59 8.66 14.66
CA VAL A 168 0.87 9.83 14.15
C VAL A 168 -0.15 9.35 13.13
N GLU A 169 -1.41 9.77 13.28
CA GLU A 169 -2.47 9.47 12.33
C GLU A 169 -3.22 10.76 11.96
N ILE A 170 -3.10 11.19 10.71
CA ILE A 170 -3.90 12.30 10.18
C ILE A 170 -5.26 11.79 9.74
N ARG A 171 -6.30 12.56 10.03
CA ARG A 171 -7.70 12.22 9.81
C ARG A 171 -8.45 13.38 9.18
N PRO A 172 -8.52 13.42 7.84
CA PRO A 172 -9.40 14.34 7.16
C PRO A 172 -10.86 14.10 7.53
N ALA A 173 -11.63 15.18 7.69
CA ALA A 173 -13.07 15.07 7.90
C ALA A 173 -13.80 14.85 6.57
N ASN A 174 -13.21 15.31 5.47
CA ASN A 174 -13.73 15.19 4.11
C ASN A 174 -12.69 14.58 3.16
N GLY A 175 -12.61 13.25 3.17
CA GLY A 175 -11.75 12.49 2.26
C GLY A 175 -12.11 12.59 0.77
N ALA A 176 -13.23 13.25 0.42
CA ALA A 176 -13.61 13.46 -0.98
C ALA A 176 -12.85 14.62 -1.64
N ILE A 177 -12.33 15.57 -0.84
CA ILE A 177 -11.55 16.71 -1.34
C ILE A 177 -10.10 16.71 -0.84
N ALA A 178 -9.78 16.02 0.26
CA ALA A 178 -8.42 15.90 0.75
C ALA A 178 -7.59 15.01 -0.18
N HIS A 179 -6.55 15.57 -0.81
CA HIS A 179 -5.64 14.84 -1.69
C HIS A 179 -4.42 14.29 -0.92
N HIS A 180 -3.79 15.10 -0.07
CA HIS A 180 -2.85 14.63 0.95
C HIS A 180 -2.73 15.64 2.09
N ALA A 181 -2.09 15.22 3.18
CA ALA A 181 -1.78 16.07 4.31
C ALA A 181 -0.38 15.74 4.85
N LEU A 182 0.38 16.76 5.21
CA LEU A 182 1.71 16.64 5.82
C LEU A 182 1.76 17.44 7.12
N ILE A 183 2.50 16.93 8.10
CA ILE A 183 2.77 17.63 9.36
C ILE A 183 4.25 17.94 9.42
N GLY A 184 4.57 19.23 9.44
CA GLY A 184 5.87 19.73 9.86
C GLY A 184 5.88 19.97 11.36
N TYR A 185 7.05 19.91 11.99
CA TYR A 185 7.22 20.23 13.40
C TYR A 185 8.43 21.15 13.62
N THR A 186 8.29 22.13 14.51
CA THR A 186 9.40 23.01 14.87
C THR A 186 9.32 23.55 16.31
N GLU A 187 10.48 23.68 16.93
CA GLU A 187 10.71 24.40 18.19
C GLU A 187 11.46 25.72 17.97
N SER A 188 11.93 25.98 16.75
CA SER A 188 12.60 27.22 16.37
C SER A 188 11.67 28.42 16.57
N ALA A 189 11.98 29.25 17.57
CA ALA A 189 11.25 30.49 17.82
C ALA A 189 11.20 31.42 16.60
N SER A 190 12.20 31.36 15.71
CA SER A 190 12.20 32.12 14.46
C SER A 190 11.19 31.56 13.46
N SER A 191 11.13 30.24 13.31
CA SER A 191 10.19 29.58 12.40
C SER A 191 8.75 29.78 12.85
N ILE A 192 8.51 29.57 14.16
CA ILE A 192 7.22 29.80 14.80
C ILE A 192 6.75 31.24 14.56
N SER A 193 7.59 32.23 14.86
CA SER A 193 7.21 33.65 14.67
C SER A 193 6.97 34.03 13.21
N GLN A 194 7.60 33.35 12.24
CA GLN A 194 7.36 33.59 10.81
C GLN A 194 6.04 32.96 10.38
N ALA A 195 5.76 31.72 10.79
CA ALA A 195 4.51 31.04 10.47
C ALA A 195 3.30 31.76 11.06
N GLU A 196 3.38 32.18 12.33
CA GLU A 196 2.33 32.98 13.00
C GLU A 196 2.17 34.37 12.35
N ALA A 197 3.22 34.92 11.72
CA ALA A 197 3.10 36.17 10.98
C ALA A 197 2.39 35.98 9.63
N LEU A 198 2.68 34.89 8.90
CA LEU A 198 1.97 34.53 7.67
C LEU A 198 0.48 34.29 7.94
N ASP A 199 0.18 33.54 9.00
CA ASP A 199 -1.18 33.31 9.49
C ASP A 199 -1.90 34.61 9.87
N ALA A 200 -1.21 35.56 10.50
CA ALA A 200 -1.80 36.86 10.82
C ALA A 200 -2.04 37.79 9.61
N GLU A 201 -1.51 37.46 8.42
CA GLU A 201 -1.76 38.21 7.17
C GLU A 201 -3.07 37.82 6.49
N THR A 202 -3.64 36.68 6.84
CA THR A 202 -4.92 36.18 6.31
C THR A 202 -6.07 36.52 7.29
N PRO A 203 -7.30 36.73 6.77
CA PRO A 203 -8.47 36.96 7.62
C PRO A 203 -9.04 35.67 8.24
N GLU A 204 -8.69 34.52 7.67
CA GLU A 204 -9.07 33.18 8.11
C GLU A 204 -7.84 32.50 8.71
N GLU A 205 -8.04 31.50 9.59
CA GLU A 205 -6.93 30.74 10.16
C GLU A 205 -6.23 29.93 9.07
N GLY A 206 -4.90 29.89 9.13
CA GLY A 206 -4.01 29.29 8.15
C GLY A 206 -3.61 30.25 7.03
N TYR A 207 -2.62 29.82 6.25
CA TYR A 207 -2.14 30.53 5.06
C TYR A 207 -1.81 29.56 3.93
N GLU A 208 -1.84 30.09 2.71
CA GLU A 208 -1.50 29.33 1.52
C GLU A 208 0.02 29.19 1.39
N SER A 209 0.50 27.96 1.29
CA SER A 209 1.87 27.64 0.90
C SER A 209 1.88 26.38 0.06
N PHE A 210 2.51 26.47 -1.11
CA PHE A 210 2.55 25.38 -2.07
C PHE A 210 3.83 24.58 -1.86
N GLY A 211 3.74 23.25 -1.83
CA GLY A 211 4.91 22.36 -1.82
C GLY A 211 5.77 22.37 -0.54
N ASP A 212 5.50 23.28 0.40
CA ASP A 212 6.22 23.42 1.67
C ASP A 212 5.37 24.10 2.77
N TYR A 213 5.99 24.45 3.88
CA TYR A 213 5.33 25.14 4.98
C TYR A 213 5.48 26.67 4.95
N GLY A 214 6.07 27.25 3.90
CA GLY A 214 6.38 28.69 3.78
C GLY A 214 7.47 29.18 4.75
N VAL A 215 7.92 28.33 5.66
CA VAL A 215 8.95 28.57 6.65
C VAL A 215 9.80 27.30 6.85
N PRO A 216 11.07 27.43 7.28
CA PRO A 216 11.85 26.27 7.67
C PRO A 216 11.26 25.62 8.93
N VAL A 217 11.19 24.29 8.94
CA VAL A 217 10.79 23.49 10.09
C VAL A 217 11.93 22.56 10.50
N ASP A 218 11.95 22.13 11.76
CA ASP A 218 13.02 21.27 12.29
C ASP A 218 12.83 19.81 11.82
N ASP A 219 11.57 19.40 11.67
CA ASP A 219 11.16 18.12 11.09
C ASP A 219 10.12 18.36 10.00
N PHE A 220 10.48 18.07 8.75
CA PHE A 220 9.62 18.33 7.59
C PHE A 220 8.52 17.28 7.40
N LEU A 221 8.69 16.08 7.98
CA LEU A 221 7.76 14.97 7.82
C LEU A 221 7.53 14.31 9.18
N PHE A 222 6.93 15.05 10.11
CA PHE A 222 6.53 14.54 11.42
C PHE A 222 5.43 13.46 11.29
N GLY A 223 4.54 13.64 10.32
CA GLY A 223 3.55 12.66 9.89
C GLY A 223 3.01 13.02 8.50
N GLY A 224 2.44 12.04 7.80
CA GLY A 224 1.85 12.24 6.49
C GLY A 224 0.65 11.34 6.26
N TRP A 225 -0.22 11.76 5.35
CA TRP A 225 -1.40 11.02 4.94
C TRP A 225 -1.70 11.26 3.48
N ALA A 226 -2.03 10.18 2.78
CA ALA A 226 -2.66 10.20 1.48
C ALA A 226 -3.70 9.07 1.44
N PRO A 227 -4.69 9.12 0.53
CA PRO A 227 -5.71 8.09 0.45
C PRO A 227 -5.11 6.68 0.29
N GLY A 228 -5.49 5.76 1.20
CA GLY A 228 -5.02 4.38 1.23
C GLY A 228 -3.64 4.16 1.89
N VAL A 229 -3.00 5.22 2.39
CA VAL A 229 -1.77 5.13 3.20
C VAL A 229 -2.13 4.82 4.66
N GLU A 230 -1.41 3.86 5.25
CA GLU A 230 -1.57 3.51 6.66
C GLU A 230 -0.99 4.60 7.58
N PRO A 231 -1.49 4.75 8.81
CA PRO A 231 -0.91 5.67 9.77
C PRO A 231 0.57 5.36 10.05
N THR A 232 1.35 6.41 10.30
CA THR A 232 2.75 6.29 10.71
C THR A 232 2.81 5.70 12.12
N VAL A 233 3.29 4.46 12.23
CA VAL A 233 3.52 3.77 13.52
C VAL A 233 4.99 3.41 13.60
N PHE A 234 5.71 3.99 14.56
CA PHE A 234 7.12 3.72 14.78
C PHE A 234 7.32 2.43 15.59
N PRO A 235 8.46 1.73 15.43
CA PRO A 235 8.81 0.61 16.28
C PRO A 235 8.91 0.99 17.75
N SER A 236 8.78 0.00 18.64
CA SER A 236 9.06 0.21 20.06
C SER A 236 10.44 0.83 20.27
N THR A 237 10.53 1.86 21.12
CA THR A 237 11.74 2.64 21.44
C THR A 237 12.30 3.53 20.32
N ILE A 238 11.64 3.60 19.16
CA ILE A 238 11.91 4.57 18.09
C ILE A 238 10.69 5.47 17.95
N GLY A 239 10.90 6.76 17.70
CA GLY A 239 9.79 7.69 17.57
C GLY A 239 10.25 9.11 17.34
N LYS A 240 9.37 10.06 17.61
CA LYS A 240 9.64 11.49 17.51
C LYS A 240 9.35 12.18 18.83
N LYS A 241 9.87 13.38 19.05
CA LYS A 241 9.61 14.16 20.27
C LYS A 241 8.91 15.47 19.98
N ILE A 242 8.15 15.93 20.96
CA ILE A 242 7.55 17.26 20.96
C ILE A 242 7.71 17.94 22.30
N SER A 243 7.95 19.25 22.26
CA SER A 243 8.01 20.13 23.43
C SER A 243 6.76 21.02 23.60
N PRO A 244 6.54 21.57 24.81
CA PRO A 244 5.40 22.43 25.13
C PRO A 244 5.25 23.69 24.28
N ASN A 245 6.37 24.23 23.79
CA ASN A 245 6.39 25.47 23.00
C ASN A 245 6.56 25.22 21.50
N GLY A 246 6.55 23.96 21.06
CA GLY A 246 6.64 23.64 19.64
C GLY A 246 5.38 24.04 18.87
N ARG A 247 5.48 24.01 17.54
CA ARG A 247 4.36 24.11 16.62
C ARG A 247 4.36 22.95 15.65
N PHE A 248 3.16 22.44 15.40
CA PHE A 248 2.88 21.66 14.21
C PHE A 248 2.46 22.60 13.09
N LEU A 249 2.92 22.33 11.88
CA LEU A 249 2.47 22.97 10.65
C LEU A 249 1.75 21.90 9.84
N LEU A 250 0.42 21.86 9.94
CA LEU A 250 -0.41 20.95 9.16
C LEU A 250 -0.65 21.55 7.78
N GLN A 251 0.00 21.02 6.76
CA GLN A 251 -0.27 21.36 5.36
C GLN A 251 -1.34 20.42 4.81
N MET A 252 -2.45 20.98 4.35
CA MET A 252 -3.52 20.30 3.63
C MET A 252 -3.45 20.63 2.15
N HIS A 253 -3.39 19.62 1.29
CA HIS A 253 -3.61 19.76 -0.13
C HIS A 253 -5.01 19.26 -0.49
N TYR A 254 -5.86 20.16 -0.96
CA TYR A 254 -7.19 19.86 -1.48
C TYR A 254 -7.16 19.75 -3.00
N GLY A 255 -7.65 18.61 -3.50
CA GLY A 255 -7.79 18.37 -4.93
C GLY A 255 -8.97 19.13 -5.55
N PRO A 256 -9.01 19.29 -6.88
CA PRO A 256 -9.97 20.16 -7.54
C PRO A 256 -11.40 19.60 -7.45
N THR A 257 -12.36 20.46 -7.07
CA THR A 257 -13.79 20.13 -7.03
C THR A 257 -14.65 21.22 -7.69
N PRO A 258 -15.78 20.88 -8.34
CA PRO A 258 -16.71 21.85 -8.91
C PRO A 258 -17.77 22.35 -7.92
N VAL A 259 -17.73 21.88 -6.67
CA VAL A 259 -18.72 22.20 -5.63
C VAL A 259 -17.97 22.69 -4.40
N GLU A 260 -18.47 23.76 -3.78
CA GLU A 260 -17.94 24.23 -2.51
C GLU A 260 -18.12 23.15 -1.44
N GLU A 261 -17.01 22.75 -0.84
CA GLU A 261 -16.93 21.68 0.15
C GLU A 261 -16.18 22.20 1.38
N SER A 262 -16.32 21.51 2.52
CA SER A 262 -15.61 21.89 3.74
C SER A 262 -14.85 20.73 4.36
N ASP A 263 -13.73 21.03 4.99
CA ASP A 263 -12.94 20.06 5.76
C ASP A 263 -12.53 20.62 7.13
N LEU A 264 -12.45 19.73 8.12
CA LEU A 264 -11.99 20.02 9.48
C LEU A 264 -11.06 18.87 9.91
N THR A 265 -9.91 18.78 9.25
CA THR A 265 -8.91 17.76 9.55
C THR A 265 -8.44 17.85 11.00
N SER A 266 -8.21 16.67 11.58
CA SER A 266 -7.53 16.50 12.86
C SER A 266 -6.43 15.45 12.71
N PHE A 267 -5.51 15.39 13.67
CA PHE A 267 -4.57 14.30 13.77
C PHE A 267 -4.44 13.81 15.21
N ASN A 268 -4.20 12.52 15.31
CA ASN A 268 -4.03 11.77 16.53
C ASN A 268 -2.55 11.58 16.81
N LEU A 269 -2.17 11.77 18.07
CA LEU A 269 -0.85 11.48 18.59
C LEU A 269 -0.96 10.37 19.64
N PHE A 270 -0.05 9.41 19.54
CA PHE A 270 0.09 8.29 20.46
C PHE A 270 1.41 8.40 21.17
N PHE A 271 1.39 8.39 22.49
CA PHE A 271 2.58 8.56 23.30
C PHE A 271 3.32 7.24 23.45
N ALA A 272 4.64 7.30 23.55
CA ALA A 272 5.46 6.13 23.72
C ALA A 272 5.22 5.48 25.09
N ASP A 273 4.80 4.21 25.09
CA ASP A 273 4.61 3.40 26.32
C ASP A 273 5.94 3.11 27.05
N VAL A 274 7.04 3.12 26.29
CA VAL A 274 8.40 2.91 26.76
C VAL A 274 9.28 4.05 26.26
N PRO A 275 10.29 4.47 27.05
CA PRO A 275 11.15 5.59 26.65
C PRO A 275 11.82 5.35 25.30
N LEU A 276 11.85 6.39 24.46
CA LEU A 276 12.58 6.36 23.20
C LEU A 276 14.08 6.23 23.45
N GLN A 277 14.73 5.40 22.65
CA GLN A 277 16.18 5.27 22.58
C GLN A 277 16.76 6.03 21.40
N ARG A 278 15.98 6.16 20.33
CA ARG A 278 16.36 6.82 19.08
C ARG A 278 15.21 7.66 18.56
N GLU A 279 15.55 8.84 18.07
CA GLU A 279 14.62 9.75 17.41
C GLU A 279 14.76 9.59 15.90
N VAL A 280 13.64 9.57 15.19
CA VAL A 280 13.61 9.46 13.73
C VAL A 280 14.06 10.77 13.11
N GLU A 281 15.08 10.68 12.26
CA GLU A 281 15.59 11.78 11.46
C GLU A 281 15.07 11.69 10.03
N LEU A 282 15.11 12.82 9.31
CA LEU A 282 14.71 12.95 7.92
C LEU A 282 15.84 13.62 7.14
N GLU A 283 16.22 13.04 6.01
CA GLU A 283 17.14 13.67 5.06
C GLU A 283 16.45 13.84 3.71
N MET A 284 16.89 14.85 2.96
CA MET A 284 16.34 15.21 1.65
C MET A 284 17.42 15.29 0.59
N MET A 285 17.21 14.60 -0.53
CA MET A 285 17.92 14.85 -1.76
C MET A 285 17.13 15.86 -2.59
N THR A 286 17.76 16.97 -2.97
CA THR A 286 17.14 18.08 -3.73
C THR A 286 17.98 18.39 -4.98
N PRO A 287 17.65 19.40 -5.81
CA PRO A 287 18.53 19.82 -6.90
C PRO A 287 19.98 20.14 -6.49
N ALA A 288 20.22 20.44 -5.20
CA ALA A 288 21.56 20.66 -4.67
C ALA A 288 22.46 19.41 -4.73
N ASN A 289 21.87 18.22 -4.82
CA ASN A 289 22.57 16.93 -4.85
C ASN A 289 22.77 16.38 -6.27
N LEU A 290 22.31 17.10 -7.29
CA LEU A 290 22.39 16.66 -8.69
C LEU A 290 23.77 16.92 -9.31
N SER A 291 24.16 16.06 -10.26
CA SER A 291 25.34 16.28 -11.10
C SER A 291 25.18 17.45 -12.09
N ASP A 292 23.94 17.81 -12.40
CA ASP A 292 23.56 18.78 -13.43
C ASP A 292 22.56 19.81 -12.88
N LEU A 293 22.51 20.98 -13.50
CA LEU A 293 21.51 22.00 -13.17
C LEU A 293 20.09 21.51 -13.51
N PHE A 294 19.17 21.72 -12.57
CA PHE A 294 17.77 21.30 -12.71
C PHE A 294 16.96 22.28 -13.59
N PHE A 295 16.84 21.91 -14.87
CA PHE A 295 15.91 22.50 -15.83
C PHE A 295 15.63 21.50 -16.95
N ILE A 296 14.44 21.54 -17.55
CA ILE A 296 14.02 20.63 -18.63
C ILE A 296 13.54 21.48 -19.81
N GLN A 297 14.19 21.35 -20.96
CA GLN A 297 13.84 22.12 -22.15
C GLN A 297 12.49 21.66 -22.74
N PRO A 298 11.77 22.54 -23.48
CA PRO A 298 10.55 22.14 -24.14
C PRO A 298 10.83 21.06 -25.21
N ASN A 299 9.99 20.02 -25.25
CA ASN A 299 10.16 18.83 -26.09
C ASN A 299 11.40 18.00 -25.76
N GLU A 300 11.76 17.92 -24.49
CA GLU A 300 12.85 17.09 -23.96
C GLU A 300 12.30 16.02 -23.01
N ILE A 301 12.88 14.82 -23.10
CA ILE A 301 12.83 13.82 -22.03
C ILE A 301 14.20 13.88 -21.35
N LYS A 302 14.21 14.09 -20.04
CA LYS A 302 15.45 14.31 -19.28
C LYS A 302 15.46 13.46 -18.02
N THR A 303 16.63 12.90 -17.72
CA THR A 303 16.87 12.14 -16.49
C THR A 303 17.90 12.87 -15.65
N PHE A 304 17.61 13.00 -14.35
CA PHE A 304 18.53 13.55 -13.36
C PHE A 304 19.03 12.46 -12.44
N HIS A 305 20.28 12.59 -12.01
CA HIS A 305 20.94 11.68 -11.08
C HIS A 305 21.49 12.48 -9.90
N GLY A 306 20.95 12.21 -8.72
CA GLY A 306 21.41 12.74 -7.46
C GLY A 306 22.10 11.68 -6.63
N THR A 307 23.01 12.13 -5.77
CA THR A 307 23.75 11.26 -4.85
C THR A 307 23.93 11.87 -3.47
N ILE A 308 23.86 11.04 -2.43
CA ILE A 308 24.21 11.37 -1.04
C ILE A 308 25.13 10.27 -0.51
N ASP A 309 26.25 10.67 0.10
CA ASP A 309 27.17 9.76 0.77
C ASP A 309 26.71 9.49 2.21
N ILE A 310 26.78 8.22 2.64
CA ILE A 310 26.42 7.78 3.99
C ILE A 310 27.69 7.69 4.82
N GLU A 311 27.86 8.59 5.80
CA GLU A 311 29.07 8.68 6.61
C GLU A 311 29.09 7.69 7.80
N GLU A 312 27.92 7.35 8.32
CA GLU A 312 27.72 6.47 9.47
C GLU A 312 26.66 5.42 9.14
N ASP A 313 26.70 4.26 9.80
CA ASP A 313 25.71 3.21 9.59
C ASP A 313 24.32 3.72 9.99
N ILE A 314 23.34 3.58 9.09
CA ILE A 314 21.96 4.01 9.33
C ILE A 314 20.96 2.86 9.12
N SER A 315 19.83 2.96 9.80
CA SER A 315 18.65 2.12 9.60
C SER A 315 17.56 2.95 8.97
N LEU A 316 17.27 2.72 7.68
CA LEU A 316 16.16 3.39 7.00
C LEU A 316 14.82 2.81 7.44
N LEU A 317 13.87 3.70 7.69
CA LEU A 317 12.47 3.38 7.97
C LEU A 317 11.64 3.45 6.69
N SER A 318 11.82 4.52 5.92
CA SER A 318 10.97 4.83 4.77
C SER A 318 11.70 5.63 3.70
N VAL A 319 11.14 5.61 2.50
CA VAL A 319 11.58 6.41 1.35
C VAL A 319 10.36 7.03 0.67
N MET A 320 10.46 8.29 0.26
CA MET A 320 9.39 9.03 -0.41
C MET A 320 10.00 9.84 -1.55
N PRO A 321 10.02 9.28 -2.78
CA PRO A 321 10.30 10.05 -3.98
C PRO A 321 9.17 11.05 -4.27
N HIS A 322 9.49 12.21 -4.84
CA HIS A 322 8.52 13.24 -5.18
C HIS A 322 8.95 14.07 -6.39
N CYS A 323 8.02 14.23 -7.34
CA CYS A 323 8.09 15.12 -8.49
C CYS A 323 6.66 15.46 -8.99
N HIS A 324 6.53 16.45 -9.85
CA HIS A 324 5.24 16.93 -10.35
C HIS A 324 4.82 16.22 -11.65
N LEU A 325 4.07 16.92 -12.51
CA LEU A 325 3.35 16.38 -13.66
C LEU A 325 4.23 15.87 -14.81
N LEU A 326 5.48 16.33 -14.90
CA LEU A 326 6.43 15.85 -15.91
C LEU A 326 7.16 14.60 -15.46
N GLY A 327 7.17 14.27 -14.16
CA GLY A 327 7.75 13.04 -13.62
C GLY A 327 7.20 11.78 -14.28
N LYS A 328 8.08 10.81 -14.58
CA LYS A 328 7.71 9.54 -15.23
C LYS A 328 8.31 8.30 -14.60
N ALA A 329 9.46 8.38 -13.95
CA ALA A 329 10.04 7.22 -13.27
C ALA A 329 11.03 7.63 -12.17
N TRP A 330 11.10 6.83 -11.12
CA TRP A 330 12.12 6.89 -10.07
C TRP A 330 12.86 5.56 -9.93
N GLU A 331 14.16 5.61 -9.68
CA GLU A 331 14.95 4.46 -9.23
C GLU A 331 15.91 4.92 -8.13
N VAL A 332 15.90 4.24 -6.98
CA VAL A 332 16.70 4.58 -5.81
C VAL A 332 17.34 3.34 -5.21
N TYR A 333 18.64 3.40 -5.00
CA TYR A 333 19.44 2.31 -4.45
C TYR A 333 20.69 2.85 -3.74
N ALA A 334 21.25 2.08 -2.80
CA ALA A 334 22.54 2.38 -2.19
C ALA A 334 23.63 1.47 -2.77
N VAL A 335 24.84 1.99 -3.00
CA VAL A 335 25.98 1.21 -3.50
C VAL A 335 27.19 1.40 -2.61
N SER A 336 27.86 0.28 -2.32
CA SER A 336 29.16 0.26 -1.65
C SER A 336 30.23 1.04 -2.42
N SER A 337 31.18 1.66 -1.72
CA SER A 337 32.28 2.41 -2.35
C SER A 337 33.17 1.61 -3.31
N ASP A 338 33.17 0.27 -3.23
CA ASP A 338 33.88 -0.62 -4.16
C ASP A 338 33.00 -1.16 -5.31
N TYR A 339 31.72 -0.76 -5.34
CA TYR A 339 30.71 -1.14 -6.32
C TYR A 339 30.43 -2.65 -6.39
N ILE A 340 30.72 -3.39 -5.32
CA ILE A 340 30.50 -4.85 -5.27
C ILE A 340 29.12 -5.18 -4.72
N ASP A 341 28.62 -4.37 -3.80
CA ASP A 341 27.31 -4.53 -3.17
C ASP A 341 26.36 -3.37 -3.50
N THR A 342 25.10 -3.71 -3.77
CA THR A 342 24.01 -2.79 -4.11
C THR A 342 22.77 -3.18 -3.31
N ILE A 343 22.22 -2.22 -2.58
CA ILE A 343 21.01 -2.37 -1.78
C ILE A 343 19.87 -1.64 -2.51
N PRO A 344 18.88 -2.36 -3.08
CA PRO A 344 17.71 -1.71 -3.68
C PRO A 344 16.85 -1.07 -2.58
N LEU A 345 16.37 0.15 -2.85
CA LEU A 345 15.46 0.89 -1.96
C LEU A 345 14.06 0.98 -2.57
N ILE A 346 13.92 1.62 -3.74
CA ILE A 346 12.62 1.73 -4.43
C ILE A 346 12.82 1.93 -5.93
N SER A 347 11.93 1.34 -6.74
CA SER A 347 11.82 1.58 -8.18
C SER A 347 10.36 1.86 -8.50
N ILE A 348 10.08 2.94 -9.22
CA ILE A 348 8.75 3.34 -9.69
C ILE A 348 8.89 3.55 -11.20
N PRO A 349 8.62 2.52 -12.02
CA PRO A 349 8.86 2.58 -13.47
C PRO A 349 7.84 3.47 -14.20
N ASP A 350 6.65 3.62 -13.65
CA ASP A 350 5.54 4.40 -14.20
C ASP A 350 5.00 5.33 -13.09
N TRP A 351 5.72 6.42 -12.83
CA TRP A 351 5.31 7.44 -11.85
C TRP A 351 4.03 8.14 -12.28
N ASP A 352 3.10 8.30 -11.32
CA ASP A 352 1.86 9.04 -11.48
C ASP A 352 1.77 10.08 -10.35
N PHE A 353 1.68 11.36 -10.72
CA PHE A 353 1.58 12.48 -9.78
C PHE A 353 0.38 12.36 -8.82
N ASN A 354 -0.69 11.68 -9.23
CA ASN A 354 -1.87 11.49 -8.39
C ASN A 354 -1.63 10.45 -7.29
N TRP A 355 -0.56 9.65 -7.39
CA TRP A 355 -0.25 8.55 -6.48
C TRP A 355 1.10 8.74 -5.82
N GLN A 356 1.13 9.66 -4.86
CA GLN A 356 2.29 9.95 -4.03
C GLN A 356 2.14 9.25 -2.68
N GLY A 357 3.21 8.66 -2.18
CA GLY A 357 3.19 7.88 -0.95
C GLY A 357 4.47 8.00 -0.14
N ILE A 358 4.35 7.63 1.13
CA ILE A 358 5.48 7.36 2.01
C ILE A 358 5.62 5.84 2.02
N TYR A 359 6.77 5.33 1.55
CA TYR A 359 6.98 3.90 1.38
C TYR A 359 7.89 3.39 2.50
N ASP A 360 7.27 2.81 3.53
CA ASP A 360 7.97 2.19 4.64
C ASP A 360 8.56 0.83 4.20
N PHE A 361 9.72 0.47 4.74
CA PHE A 361 10.25 -0.88 4.59
C PHE A 361 9.54 -1.84 5.57
N PRO A 362 9.38 -3.14 5.26
CA PRO A 362 8.78 -4.11 6.18
C PRO A 362 9.63 -4.33 7.44
N SER A 363 10.94 -4.12 7.34
CA SER A 363 11.89 -4.12 8.46
C SER A 363 12.90 -2.99 8.25
N LEU A 364 13.55 -2.53 9.33
CA LEU A 364 14.57 -1.49 9.20
C LEU A 364 15.67 -1.92 8.23
N LYS A 365 15.95 -1.06 7.25
CA LYS A 365 16.90 -1.35 6.19
C LYS A 365 18.27 -0.77 6.54
N HIS A 366 19.22 -1.62 6.90
CA HIS A 366 20.60 -1.20 7.18
C HIS A 366 21.30 -0.71 5.91
N ILE A 367 21.87 0.49 5.97
CA ILE A 367 22.80 1.04 4.98
C ILE A 367 24.14 1.29 5.68
N PRO A 368 25.20 0.56 5.30
CA PRO A 368 26.51 0.72 5.96
C PRO A 368 27.17 2.06 5.65
N ALA A 369 28.00 2.54 6.57
CA ALA A 369 28.90 3.66 6.35
C ALA A 369 29.79 3.43 5.10
N GLY A 370 29.98 4.49 4.32
CA GLY A 370 30.74 4.46 3.07
C GLY A 370 29.96 3.96 1.85
N TYR A 371 28.64 3.77 1.98
CA TYR A 371 27.74 3.61 0.83
C TYR A 371 27.35 4.99 0.29
N THR A 372 26.94 5.03 -0.97
CA THR A 372 26.33 6.20 -1.61
C THR A 372 24.91 5.84 -2.01
N ILE A 373 23.92 6.61 -1.58
CA ILE A 373 22.55 6.54 -2.09
C ILE A 373 22.51 7.25 -3.43
N HIS A 374 22.00 6.57 -4.45
CA HIS A 374 21.75 7.08 -5.79
C HIS A 374 20.24 7.20 -5.98
N ALA A 375 19.79 8.35 -6.49
CA ALA A 375 18.40 8.56 -6.85
C ALA A 375 18.31 9.09 -8.28
N ILE A 376 17.54 8.42 -9.11
CA ILE A 376 17.43 8.69 -10.54
C ILE A 376 15.97 9.01 -10.83
N CYS A 377 15.70 10.19 -11.40
CA CYS A 377 14.34 10.59 -11.78
C CYS A 377 14.29 10.99 -13.25
N THR A 378 13.31 10.46 -13.98
CA THR A 378 13.07 10.77 -15.40
C THR A 378 11.82 11.62 -15.56
N TYR A 379 11.91 12.62 -16.45
CA TYR A 379 10.87 13.59 -16.74
C TYR A 379 10.58 13.65 -18.25
N ASP A 380 9.32 13.87 -18.62
CA ASP A 380 8.86 14.03 -20.01
C ASP A 380 8.18 15.41 -20.21
N ASN A 381 8.95 16.38 -20.71
CA ASN A 381 8.46 17.70 -21.10
C ASN A 381 8.13 17.79 -22.61
N THR A 382 7.58 16.71 -23.18
CA THR A 382 7.17 16.69 -24.60
C THR A 382 5.69 16.96 -24.78
N ALA A 383 5.32 17.37 -25.99
CA ALA A 383 3.91 17.57 -26.37
C ALA A 383 3.10 16.28 -26.43
N ASN A 384 3.74 15.11 -26.27
CA ASN A 384 3.06 13.82 -26.19
C ASN A 384 2.72 13.41 -24.75
N ASN A 385 3.31 14.07 -23.74
CA ASN A 385 2.93 13.83 -22.35
C ASN A 385 1.55 14.46 -22.10
N PRO A 386 0.50 13.66 -21.87
CA PRO A 386 -0.85 14.19 -21.62
C PRO A 386 -0.94 15.02 -20.34
N ASP A 387 -0.01 14.80 -19.40
CA ASP A 387 0.03 15.48 -18.11
C ASP A 387 0.83 16.79 -18.18
N ASN A 388 1.43 17.13 -19.33
CA ASN A 388 2.20 18.37 -19.44
C ASN A 388 1.29 19.58 -19.15
N PRO A 389 1.60 20.41 -18.14
CA PRO A 389 0.77 21.56 -17.78
C PRO A 389 0.78 22.68 -18.84
N ASN A 390 1.64 22.57 -19.86
CA ASN A 390 1.85 23.57 -20.89
C ASN A 390 1.59 23.02 -22.31
N ASP A 391 0.68 23.67 -23.06
CA ASP A 391 0.51 23.46 -24.50
C ASP A 391 0.66 24.79 -25.29
N PRO A 392 1.76 24.98 -26.05
CA PRO A 392 2.86 24.05 -26.26
C PRO A 392 3.81 23.94 -25.04
N PRO A 393 4.63 22.87 -24.94
CA PRO A 393 5.62 22.71 -23.87
C PRO A 393 6.54 23.93 -23.73
N GLN A 394 6.88 24.28 -22.49
CA GLN A 394 7.74 25.41 -22.13
C GLN A 394 8.99 24.94 -21.39
N LEU A 395 9.96 25.82 -21.16
CA LEU A 395 11.08 25.52 -20.26
C LEU A 395 10.53 25.34 -18.84
N THR A 396 10.88 24.24 -18.19
CA THR A 396 10.48 23.96 -16.80
C THR A 396 11.72 23.95 -15.91
N GLU A 397 11.61 24.57 -14.74
CA GLU A 397 12.66 24.68 -13.72
C GLU A 397 12.10 24.23 -12.37
N TRP A 398 12.91 24.30 -11.30
CA TRP A 398 12.40 24.08 -9.94
C TRP A 398 11.32 25.10 -9.60
N GLY A 399 10.22 24.63 -9.03
CA GLY A 399 9.22 25.49 -8.42
C GLY A 399 8.22 24.67 -7.63
N ASP A 400 7.51 25.36 -6.75
CA ASP A 400 6.65 24.68 -5.81
C ASP A 400 5.29 24.33 -6.43
N LEU A 401 4.81 25.09 -7.42
CA LEU A 401 3.50 24.89 -8.03
C LEU A 401 3.43 23.56 -8.82
N THR A 402 2.24 22.92 -8.88
CA THR A 402 1.98 21.72 -9.70
C THR A 402 2.43 21.87 -11.16
N GLY A 403 2.39 23.09 -11.71
CA GLY A 403 2.83 23.40 -13.07
C GLY A 403 4.35 23.57 -13.26
N ASP A 404 5.09 23.74 -12.17
CA ASP A 404 6.56 23.71 -12.10
C ASP A 404 7.04 22.26 -11.89
N GLU A 405 8.31 22.04 -11.60
CA GLU A 405 8.81 20.70 -11.26
C GLU A 405 9.65 20.63 -9.99
N MET A 406 9.70 19.42 -9.42
CA MET A 406 10.51 19.08 -8.27
C MET A 406 11.36 17.84 -8.52
N TYR A 407 12.54 17.83 -7.91
CA TYR A 407 13.35 16.65 -7.68
C TYR A 407 13.56 16.54 -6.18
N VAL A 408 12.75 15.74 -5.50
CA VAL A 408 12.92 15.51 -4.07
C VAL A 408 12.87 14.02 -3.76
N LEU A 409 13.86 13.54 -3.01
CA LEU A 409 13.81 12.25 -2.36
C LEU A 409 13.91 12.46 -0.86
N PHE A 410 12.86 12.12 -0.14
CA PHE A 410 12.86 12.06 1.32
C PHE A 410 13.22 10.65 1.76
N PHE A 411 13.98 10.51 2.84
CA PHE A 411 14.11 9.23 3.55
C PHE A 411 14.21 9.46 5.05
N GLN A 412 13.48 8.64 5.80
CA GLN A 412 13.52 8.66 7.27
C GLN A 412 14.45 7.57 7.78
N PHE A 413 15.25 7.89 8.79
CA PHE A 413 16.25 6.96 9.32
C PHE A 413 16.51 7.17 10.82
N VAL A 414 17.22 6.22 11.42
CA VAL A 414 17.85 6.35 12.73
C VAL A 414 19.29 5.85 12.66
N GLU A 415 20.12 6.22 13.63
CA GLU A 415 21.43 5.58 13.82
C GLU A 415 21.27 4.05 13.93
N TYR A 416 22.08 3.31 13.17
CA TYR A 416 22.04 1.85 13.16
C TYR A 416 22.46 1.27 14.51
N MET A 417 21.72 0.26 14.96
CA MET A 417 22.12 -0.62 16.05
C MET A 417 22.12 -2.07 15.58
N GLU A 418 23.11 -2.86 16.05
CA GLU A 418 23.19 -4.29 15.74
C GLU A 418 21.87 -5.00 16.09
N GLY A 419 21.25 -5.64 15.10
CA GLY A 419 19.98 -6.33 15.25
C GLY A 419 18.77 -5.57 14.70
N ASP A 420 18.93 -4.33 14.24
CA ASP A 420 17.86 -3.51 13.65
C ASP A 420 17.15 -4.20 12.47
N GLU A 421 17.87 -5.00 11.69
CA GLU A 421 17.30 -5.79 10.60
C GLU A 421 16.22 -6.81 11.06
N ASN A 422 16.11 -7.04 12.38
CA ASN A 422 15.07 -7.88 12.99
C ASN A 422 13.90 -7.06 13.58
N ILE A 423 13.96 -5.72 13.50
CA ILE A 423 12.88 -4.83 13.90
C ILE A 423 11.90 -4.73 12.73
N THR A 424 10.80 -5.46 12.85
CA THR A 424 9.72 -5.45 11.86
C THR A 424 8.85 -4.20 12.06
N LEU A 425 8.69 -3.43 10.99
CA LEU A 425 7.77 -2.31 10.88
C LEU A 425 6.39 -2.78 10.41
N SER A 426 6.31 -3.90 9.69
CA SER A 426 5.06 -4.62 9.47
C SER A 426 4.65 -5.35 10.77
N THR A 427 3.36 -5.33 11.11
CA THR A 427 2.85 -6.46 11.90
C THR A 427 2.89 -7.69 10.99
N ALA A 428 3.10 -8.88 11.55
CA ALA A 428 3.16 -10.14 10.79
C ALA A 428 1.83 -10.54 10.08
N ASP A 429 0.93 -9.59 9.82
CA ASP A 429 -0.21 -9.70 8.91
C ASP A 429 0.20 -9.14 7.53
N GLU A 430 1.38 -9.51 7.01
CA GLU A 430 1.91 -9.13 5.68
C GLU A 430 1.00 -9.51 4.49
N ASP A 431 -0.18 -10.09 4.73
CA ASP A 431 -1.15 -10.48 3.71
C ASP A 431 -2.62 -10.14 4.03
N THR A 432 -2.95 -9.47 5.15
CA THR A 432 -4.38 -9.30 5.49
C THR A 432 -4.71 -8.00 6.22
N ARG A 433 -5.15 -7.00 5.44
CA ARG A 433 -6.16 -6.04 5.90
C ARG A 433 -7.46 -6.73 6.34
N ILE A 434 -7.62 -8.03 6.06
CA ILE A 434 -8.69 -8.89 6.60
C ILE A 434 -8.26 -9.54 7.92
N VAL A 435 -8.52 -8.88 9.05
CA VAL A 435 -8.37 -9.54 10.36
C VAL A 435 -9.48 -10.57 10.52
N TYR A 436 -9.24 -11.82 10.12
CA TYR A 436 -10.19 -12.88 10.40
C TYR A 436 -10.21 -13.16 11.91
N GLN A 437 -11.39 -13.03 12.51
CA GLN A 437 -11.65 -13.30 13.93
C GLN A 437 -11.59 -14.80 14.29
N SER A 438 -11.22 -15.66 13.34
CA SER A 438 -11.10 -17.10 13.54
C SER A 438 -10.12 -17.70 12.53
N ASP A 439 -9.59 -18.88 12.81
CA ASP A 439 -8.76 -19.58 11.82
C ASP A 439 -9.62 -20.03 10.63
N VAL A 440 -9.15 -19.71 9.43
CA VAL A 440 -9.82 -19.99 8.16
C VAL A 440 -8.92 -20.89 7.31
N LEU A 441 -9.53 -21.83 6.59
CA LEU A 441 -8.88 -22.59 5.52
C LEU A 441 -9.58 -22.19 4.24
N PHE A 442 -8.85 -21.61 3.29
CA PHE A 442 -9.44 -21.16 2.04
C PHE A 442 -9.58 -22.31 1.05
N PRO A 443 -10.53 -22.22 0.09
CA PRO A 443 -10.58 -23.09 -1.07
C PRO A 443 -9.23 -23.18 -1.79
N ALA A 444 -8.97 -24.32 -2.44
CA ALA A 444 -7.70 -24.56 -3.10
C ALA A 444 -7.84 -24.16 -4.56
N TRP A 445 -6.79 -23.59 -5.16
CA TRP A 445 -6.80 -23.13 -6.53
C TRP A 445 -5.51 -23.54 -7.26
N PRO A 446 -5.55 -23.91 -8.55
CA PRO A 446 -6.76 -24.13 -9.35
C PRO A 446 -7.53 -25.39 -8.90
N ASN A 447 -8.86 -25.35 -8.99
CA ASN A 447 -9.73 -26.47 -8.64
C ASN A 447 -11.04 -26.40 -9.46
N PRO A 448 -11.34 -27.36 -10.35
CA PRO A 448 -10.62 -28.62 -10.59
C PRO A 448 -9.25 -28.44 -11.27
N LEU A 449 -8.36 -29.42 -11.12
CA LEU A 449 -7.04 -29.42 -11.78
C LEU A 449 -6.57 -30.81 -12.26
N PRO A 450 -5.76 -30.90 -13.32
CA PRO A 450 -5.19 -32.17 -13.78
C PRO A 450 -4.21 -32.80 -12.76
N ALA A 451 -4.13 -34.12 -12.74
CA ALA A 451 -3.10 -34.83 -11.98
C ALA A 451 -1.68 -34.41 -12.40
N GLY A 452 -0.76 -34.30 -11.44
CA GLY A 452 0.62 -33.85 -11.67
C GLY A 452 0.78 -32.33 -11.88
N LYS A 453 -0.26 -31.54 -11.55
CA LYS A 453 -0.16 -30.08 -11.41
C LYS A 453 -0.08 -29.68 -9.93
N GLU A 454 0.33 -28.44 -9.71
CA GLU A 454 0.34 -27.83 -8.38
C GLU A 454 -1.02 -27.22 -8.05
N VAL A 455 -1.38 -27.30 -6.78
CA VAL A 455 -2.52 -26.62 -6.18
C VAL A 455 -2.02 -25.73 -5.05
N THR A 456 -2.47 -24.49 -5.04
CA THR A 456 -2.24 -23.54 -3.96
C THR A 456 -3.36 -23.65 -2.94
N VAL A 457 -2.98 -23.67 -1.66
CA VAL A 457 -3.93 -23.64 -0.54
C VAL A 457 -3.53 -22.49 0.37
N GLY A 458 -4.49 -21.63 0.67
CA GLY A 458 -4.34 -20.57 1.67
C GLY A 458 -4.97 -20.95 3.01
N TRP A 459 -4.49 -20.35 4.09
CA TRP A 459 -5.15 -20.36 5.40
C TRP A 459 -4.83 -19.10 6.20
N HIS A 460 -5.68 -18.78 7.17
CA HIS A 460 -5.45 -17.71 8.15
C HIS A 460 -5.43 -18.28 9.56
N LEU A 461 -4.51 -17.82 10.40
CA LEU A 461 -4.46 -18.13 11.83
C LEU A 461 -4.75 -16.88 12.65
N HIS A 462 -5.76 -16.93 13.51
CA HIS A 462 -6.12 -15.80 14.37
C HIS A 462 -5.06 -15.54 15.45
N GLU A 463 -4.39 -16.59 15.92
CA GLU A 463 -3.31 -16.55 16.91
C GLU A 463 -2.16 -17.45 16.47
N PRO A 464 -0.90 -17.16 16.87
CA PRO A 464 0.23 -18.04 16.59
C PRO A 464 -0.03 -19.44 17.16
N THR A 465 0.05 -20.47 16.32
CA THR A 465 -0.26 -21.84 16.73
C THR A 465 0.50 -22.86 15.89
N GLU A 466 0.60 -24.08 16.40
CA GLU A 466 1.04 -25.21 15.58
C GLU A 466 -0.14 -25.74 14.76
N MET A 467 0.09 -26.01 13.48
CA MET A 467 -0.91 -26.62 12.62
C MET A 467 -0.30 -27.65 11.67
N ARG A 468 -1.16 -28.50 11.09
CA ARG A 468 -0.82 -29.43 10.01
C ARG A 468 -1.87 -29.41 8.91
N LEU A 469 -1.44 -29.72 7.69
CA LEU A 469 -2.28 -29.79 6.50
C LEU A 469 -2.17 -31.18 5.87
N GLU A 470 -3.30 -31.87 5.76
CA GLU A 470 -3.38 -33.28 5.36
C GLU A 470 -4.38 -33.46 4.21
N LEU A 471 -4.08 -34.37 3.27
CA LEU A 471 -4.96 -34.73 2.16
C LEU A 471 -5.55 -36.13 2.36
N PHE A 472 -6.85 -36.29 2.08
CA PHE A 472 -7.62 -37.51 2.24
C PHE A 472 -8.39 -37.87 0.96
N ASP A 473 -8.62 -39.16 0.76
CA ASP A 473 -9.57 -39.63 -0.26
C ASP A 473 -11.02 -39.59 0.25
N VAL A 474 -12.00 -39.84 -0.63
CA VAL A 474 -13.43 -39.90 -0.28
C VAL A 474 -13.81 -40.95 0.76
N ARG A 475 -12.89 -41.87 1.12
CA ARG A 475 -13.08 -42.88 2.18
C ARG A 475 -12.43 -42.45 3.49
N GLY A 476 -11.88 -41.24 3.55
CA GLY A 476 -11.18 -40.70 4.72
C GLY A 476 -9.80 -41.33 4.95
N ARG A 477 -9.21 -41.99 3.93
CA ARG A 477 -7.84 -42.51 4.04
C ARG A 477 -6.87 -41.39 3.74
N LEU A 478 -5.86 -41.23 4.60
CA LEU A 478 -4.77 -40.28 4.38
C LEU A 478 -4.04 -40.65 3.08
N VAL A 479 -3.93 -39.66 2.19
CA VAL A 479 -3.27 -39.76 0.90
C VAL A 479 -1.89 -39.13 0.99
N ASP A 480 -1.81 -37.92 1.55
CA ASP A 480 -0.57 -37.17 1.68
C ASP A 480 -0.58 -36.24 2.91
N ILE A 481 0.60 -35.85 3.36
CA ILE A 481 0.81 -34.83 4.40
C ILE A 481 1.57 -33.68 3.75
N TRP A 482 0.84 -32.62 3.43
CA TRP A 482 1.39 -31.42 2.81
C TRP A 482 2.23 -30.61 3.79
N LEU A 483 1.72 -30.45 5.02
CA LEU A 483 2.45 -29.80 6.09
C LEU A 483 2.39 -30.67 7.35
N PRO A 484 3.53 -31.12 7.88
CA PRO A 484 3.57 -31.74 9.20
C PRO A 484 3.21 -30.72 10.27
N MET A 485 2.95 -31.19 11.51
CA MET A 485 2.70 -30.28 12.62
C MET A 485 3.90 -29.37 12.83
N GLN A 486 3.72 -28.07 12.60
CA GLN A 486 4.76 -27.05 12.79
C GLN A 486 4.13 -25.72 13.17
N SER A 487 4.94 -24.85 13.79
CA SER A 487 4.50 -23.54 14.24
C SER A 487 4.39 -22.58 13.07
N PHE A 488 3.29 -21.82 13.04
CA PHE A 488 3.10 -20.69 12.15
C PHE A 488 2.73 -19.45 12.98
N PRO A 489 3.18 -18.25 12.58
CA PRO A 489 2.71 -17.02 13.20
C PRO A 489 1.22 -16.80 12.91
N ARG A 490 0.60 -15.89 13.67
CA ARG A 490 -0.70 -15.31 13.31
C ARG A 490 -0.62 -14.73 11.89
N GLY A 491 -1.76 -14.72 11.19
CA GLY A 491 -1.91 -14.09 9.89
C GLY A 491 -2.23 -15.06 8.77
N HIS A 492 -2.21 -14.54 7.54
CA HIS A 492 -2.45 -15.30 6.34
C HIS A 492 -1.20 -16.02 5.84
N HIS A 493 -1.41 -17.18 5.27
CA HIS A 493 -0.38 -18.05 4.74
C HIS A 493 -0.91 -18.70 3.47
N GLN A 494 -0.03 -18.89 2.49
CA GLN A 494 -0.35 -19.67 1.30
C GLN A 494 0.82 -20.55 0.89
N GLN A 495 0.52 -21.72 0.35
CA GLN A 495 1.55 -22.61 -0.16
C GLN A 495 1.03 -23.50 -1.28
N SER A 496 1.89 -23.73 -2.28
CA SER A 496 1.65 -24.64 -3.40
C SER A 496 2.10 -26.06 -3.09
N PHE A 497 1.28 -27.03 -3.49
CA PHE A 497 1.51 -28.46 -3.29
C PHE A 497 1.32 -29.22 -4.61
N ALA A 498 2.27 -30.08 -4.96
CA ALA A 498 2.19 -30.91 -6.16
C ALA A 498 1.27 -32.13 -5.94
N LEU A 499 0.30 -32.32 -6.84
CA LEU A 499 -0.61 -33.48 -6.82
C LEU A 499 -0.06 -34.65 -7.64
N GLU A 500 1.16 -35.09 -7.33
CA GLU A 500 1.80 -36.17 -8.05
C GLU A 500 1.07 -37.51 -7.84
N ALA A 501 0.80 -38.21 -8.93
CA ALA A 501 0.25 -39.57 -8.94
C ALA A 501 -1.16 -39.76 -8.32
N LEU A 502 -1.95 -38.68 -8.17
CA LEU A 502 -3.36 -38.81 -7.84
C LEU A 502 -4.18 -39.27 -9.05
N HIS A 503 -5.10 -40.20 -8.82
CA HIS A 503 -6.11 -40.55 -9.82
C HIS A 503 -7.21 -39.49 -9.87
N SER A 504 -7.87 -39.34 -11.02
CA SER A 504 -9.05 -38.50 -11.14
C SER A 504 -10.11 -38.87 -10.10
N GLY A 505 -10.65 -37.85 -9.43
CA GLY A 505 -11.56 -38.02 -8.30
C GLY A 505 -11.57 -36.83 -7.34
N THR A 506 -12.45 -36.92 -6.35
CA THR A 506 -12.56 -35.92 -5.28
C THR A 506 -11.67 -36.30 -4.10
N TYR A 507 -10.97 -35.32 -3.55
CA TYR A 507 -10.14 -35.43 -2.36
C TYR A 507 -10.56 -34.33 -1.36
N PHE A 508 -10.23 -34.54 -0.10
CA PHE A 508 -10.48 -33.58 0.97
C PHE A 508 -9.15 -33.19 1.58
N TYR A 509 -8.86 -31.90 1.67
CA TYR A 509 -7.73 -31.44 2.46
C TYR A 509 -8.25 -30.80 3.75
N ARG A 510 -7.46 -30.94 4.80
CA ARG A 510 -7.87 -30.61 6.15
C ARG A 510 -6.75 -29.93 6.91
N LEU A 511 -7.06 -28.76 7.44
CA LEU A 511 -6.25 -28.05 8.41
C LEU A 511 -6.64 -28.49 9.81
N THR A 512 -5.65 -28.76 10.65
CA THR A 512 -5.85 -29.08 12.07
C THR A 512 -4.85 -28.30 12.91
N THR A 513 -5.34 -27.47 13.84
CA THR A 513 -4.50 -26.72 14.77
C THR A 513 -4.26 -27.52 16.06
N ALA A 514 -3.19 -27.21 16.81
CA ALA A 514 -2.90 -27.84 18.09
C ALA A 514 -3.99 -27.61 19.14
N GLY A 515 -4.76 -26.52 19.02
CA GLY A 515 -5.95 -26.24 19.82
C GLY A 515 -7.14 -27.15 19.51
N GLY A 516 -7.06 -28.00 18.48
CA GLY A 516 -8.08 -28.97 18.10
C GLY A 516 -9.13 -28.44 17.12
N LEU A 517 -8.94 -27.24 16.55
CA LEU A 517 -9.79 -26.74 15.47
C LEU A 517 -9.54 -27.55 14.20
N VAL A 518 -10.62 -27.84 13.47
CA VAL A 518 -10.57 -28.55 12.19
C VAL A 518 -11.35 -27.77 11.13
N ARG A 519 -10.73 -27.56 9.98
CA ARG A 519 -11.34 -26.99 8.76
C ARG A 519 -11.00 -27.90 7.59
N SER A 520 -11.91 -28.02 6.62
CA SER A 520 -11.68 -28.88 5.45
C SER A 520 -12.43 -28.38 4.23
N HIS A 521 -11.79 -28.51 3.07
CA HIS A 521 -12.37 -28.24 1.76
C HIS A 521 -12.07 -29.38 0.80
N THR A 522 -12.67 -29.33 -0.38
CA THR A 522 -12.54 -30.35 -1.43
C THR A 522 -11.62 -29.91 -2.55
N ILE A 523 -10.87 -30.85 -3.11
CA ILE A 523 -10.17 -30.72 -4.39
C ILE A 523 -10.67 -31.76 -5.36
N GLN A 524 -10.86 -31.34 -6.61
CA GLN A 524 -11.29 -32.18 -7.71
C GLN A 524 -10.13 -32.39 -8.69
N VAL A 525 -9.57 -33.60 -8.70
CA VAL A 525 -8.52 -34.01 -9.65
C VAL A 525 -9.18 -34.56 -10.91
N ILE A 526 -8.74 -34.08 -12.07
CA ILE A 526 -9.20 -34.52 -13.39
C ILE A 526 -8.03 -35.15 -14.19
N ASP A 527 -8.36 -35.93 -15.23
CA ASP A 527 -7.38 -36.60 -16.10
C ASP A 527 -6.82 -35.68 -17.20
#